data_AF-A0A7W7KKM5-F1
#
_entry.id   AF-A0A7W7KKM5-F1
#
_cell.length_a   1.000
_cell.length_b   1.000
_cell.length_c   1.000
_cell.angle_alpha   90.00
_cell.angle_beta   90.00
_cell.angle_gamma   90.00
#
_symmetry.space_group_name_H-M   'P 1'
#
loop_
_entity.id
_entity.type
_entity.pdbx_description
1 polymer ?
#
loop_
_entity_poly.entity_id
_entity_poly.type
_entity_poly.pdbx_seq_one_letter_code
_entity_poly.pdbx_strand_id
1 'polypeptide(L)'
;MVTGATSLSLVRDELFATMEEAEQNLEHFIAERQNGSLLQHSVECLSQIRGTLNLIELAGAELLAQEALSLATDIPAGVSEDRDGQLAALGNALYVLRRYLENLEAHRQEIPELLLPAINDVRQAAGQPALPESFFFSARLDLPRPLRAVTAPQVEDPAREIRRLRQMYQVGLLGLIREQNLYPSLKLMGRALGKLDVLLGSAARTRLCWVGAGALEALVDAQMLPRKTRKQVFSRLDREIKQLIGNPQYEAPRQLLKELLYLTALADTSGVRASELRQVFGLAPLPFTDHLLEDESQRLSGPGQSVMRSLSVAIREELTAVKDQLDLIERGVSQADAFGILHTQLGKLAKTLGMVGLNSAATSLQHQHGVVAGWVAKGEADDPASLNALADALLYVESMVGNLERGERSSARPVMQEEGDSFAVHQLAEARIVVIDEAQAGLALAKRAITAYLESNGDKLHLANVPTSLQAVRGGLWFLGQERAALLVGACADYIQGQMIETSQMPSEQMLETLADALTGLEYYLEGGAMMRPEGQPDVLDVASESVKALGLTVAA
;
A
#
# COMPACT_ATOMS: atom_id res chain seq x y z
N MET A 1 18.80 11.26 6.59
CA MET A 1 19.02 12.63 6.08
C MET A 1 17.74 13.02 5.38
N VAL A 2 17.08 14.12 5.75
CA VAL A 2 15.72 14.48 5.30
C VAL A 2 15.74 15.51 4.17
N THR A 3 16.91 15.83 3.61
CA THR A 3 17.10 16.93 2.66
C THR A 3 16.31 16.75 1.36
N GLY A 4 16.31 15.54 0.77
CA GLY A 4 15.66 15.29 -0.52
C GLY A 4 14.13 15.46 -0.52
N ALA A 5 13.44 14.97 0.52
CA ALA A 5 11.98 15.04 0.60
C ALA A 5 11.45 16.48 0.74
N THR A 6 12.14 17.33 1.49
CA THR A 6 11.80 18.76 1.58
C THR A 6 12.08 19.51 0.29
N SER A 7 13.18 19.18 -0.40
CA SER A 7 13.55 19.83 -1.68
C SER A 7 12.65 19.41 -2.85
N LEU A 8 12.07 18.21 -2.82
CA LEU A 8 11.13 17.74 -3.85
C LEU A 8 9.94 18.69 -4.02
N SER A 9 9.41 19.24 -2.92
CA SER A 9 8.26 20.16 -2.97
C SER A 9 8.51 21.43 -3.78
N LEU A 10 9.78 21.86 -3.91
CA LEU A 10 10.16 23.09 -4.63
C LEU A 10 10.26 22.89 -6.14
N VAL A 11 10.57 21.66 -6.58
CA VAL A 11 10.78 21.31 -8.00
C VAL A 11 9.68 20.41 -8.55
N ARG A 12 8.64 20.14 -7.75
CA ARG A 12 7.58 19.19 -8.06
C ARG A 12 6.92 19.47 -9.39
N ASP A 13 6.26 20.63 -9.52
CA ASP A 13 5.40 20.90 -10.67
C ASP A 13 6.18 20.81 -11.99
N GLU A 14 7.43 21.29 -11.99
CA GLU A 14 8.30 21.20 -13.16
C GLU A 14 8.79 19.77 -13.42
N LEU A 15 9.21 19.04 -12.39
CA LEU A 15 9.63 17.64 -12.54
C LEU A 15 8.50 16.76 -13.07
N PHE A 16 7.30 16.88 -12.50
CA PHE A 16 6.13 16.10 -12.94
C PHE A 16 5.68 16.49 -14.34
N ALA A 17 5.75 17.78 -14.71
CA ALA A 17 5.46 18.23 -16.08
C ALA A 17 6.46 17.63 -17.09
N THR A 18 7.76 17.64 -16.79
CA THR A 18 8.79 17.03 -17.66
C THR A 18 8.61 15.51 -17.75
N MET A 19 8.19 14.84 -16.68
CA MET A 19 7.88 13.41 -16.71
C MET A 19 6.68 13.09 -17.59
N GLU A 20 5.61 13.88 -17.50
CA GLU A 20 4.43 13.72 -18.34
C GLU A 20 4.74 13.97 -19.82
N GLU A 21 5.58 14.97 -20.12
CA GLU A 21 6.08 15.22 -21.48
C GLU A 21 6.93 14.05 -22.00
N ALA A 22 7.79 13.46 -21.15
CA ALA A 22 8.57 12.28 -21.52
C ALA A 22 7.68 11.06 -21.83
N GLU A 23 6.64 10.84 -21.02
CA GLU A 23 5.63 9.77 -21.19
C GLU A 23 4.86 9.96 -22.51
N GLN A 24 4.33 11.16 -22.76
CA GLN A 24 3.58 11.46 -23.99
C GLN A 24 4.44 11.28 -25.26
N ASN A 25 5.67 11.79 -25.23
CA ASN A 25 6.60 11.63 -26.36
C ASN A 25 6.93 10.15 -26.63
N LEU A 26 7.06 9.33 -25.57
CA LEU A 26 7.30 7.90 -25.71
C LEU A 26 6.07 7.17 -26.27
N GLU A 27 4.86 7.50 -25.81
CA GLU A 27 3.61 6.96 -26.34
C GLU A 27 3.41 7.29 -27.82
N HIS A 28 3.64 8.55 -28.19
CA HIS A 28 3.58 8.97 -29.59
C HIS A 28 4.65 8.27 -30.44
N PHE A 29 5.86 8.07 -29.93
CA PHE A 29 6.90 7.33 -30.65
C PHE A 29 6.53 5.85 -30.87
N ILE A 30 5.85 5.22 -29.91
CA ILE A 30 5.36 3.84 -30.05
C ILE A 30 4.36 3.75 -31.21
N ALA A 31 3.48 4.75 -31.38
CA ALA A 31 2.54 4.84 -32.49
C ALA A 31 3.23 5.21 -33.83
N GLU A 32 4.21 6.11 -33.80
CA GLU A 32 4.88 6.69 -34.97
C GLU A 32 6.40 6.44 -34.98
N ARG A 33 6.81 5.16 -35.05
CA ARG A 33 8.23 4.73 -34.93
C ARG A 33 9.21 5.28 -35.97
N GLN A 34 8.70 5.89 -37.04
CA GLN A 34 9.52 6.52 -38.08
C GLN A 34 9.99 7.92 -37.64
N ASN A 35 9.32 8.52 -36.66
CA ASN A 35 9.63 9.86 -36.20
C ASN A 35 10.63 9.83 -35.04
N GLY A 36 11.92 9.69 -35.38
CA GLY A 36 13.01 9.68 -34.39
C GLY A 36 13.14 10.97 -33.58
N SER A 37 12.47 12.06 -33.96
CA SER A 37 12.47 13.28 -33.14
C SER A 37 11.75 13.09 -31.81
N LEU A 38 10.68 12.30 -31.75
CA LEU A 38 9.92 12.06 -30.52
C LEU A 38 10.79 11.38 -29.45
N LEU A 39 11.57 10.37 -29.85
CA LEU A 39 12.53 9.70 -28.97
C LEU A 39 13.62 10.66 -28.48
N GLN A 40 14.11 11.55 -29.35
CA GLN A 40 15.10 12.56 -28.98
C GLN A 40 14.56 13.53 -27.93
N HIS A 41 13.30 13.98 -28.05
CA HIS A 41 12.66 14.82 -27.02
C HIS A 41 12.48 14.04 -25.69
N SER A 42 12.10 12.76 -25.73
CA SER A 42 12.06 11.92 -24.52
C SER A 42 13.44 11.80 -23.85
N VAL A 43 14.52 11.67 -24.63
CA VAL A 43 15.91 11.62 -24.11
C VAL A 43 16.28 12.93 -23.42
N GLU A 44 15.90 14.07 -24.00
CA GLU A 44 16.13 15.40 -23.40
C GLU A 44 15.37 15.55 -22.08
N CYS A 45 14.09 15.15 -22.04
CA CYS A 45 13.29 15.13 -20.82
C CYS A 45 13.90 14.23 -19.75
N LEU A 46 14.31 13.00 -20.10
CA LEU A 46 14.98 12.07 -19.17
C LEU A 46 16.29 12.63 -18.61
N SER A 47 17.05 13.35 -19.44
CA SER A 47 18.28 14.03 -19.01
C SER A 47 18.00 15.14 -17.99
N GLN A 48 16.93 15.92 -18.22
CA GLN A 48 16.47 16.96 -17.30
C GLN A 48 15.95 16.36 -15.99
N ILE A 49 15.12 15.31 -16.05
CA ILE A 49 14.61 14.56 -14.88
C ILE A 49 15.79 14.07 -14.03
N ARG A 50 16.77 13.39 -14.64
CA ARG A 50 17.98 12.93 -13.94
C ARG A 50 18.74 14.10 -13.30
N GLY A 51 18.92 15.21 -14.02
CA GLY A 51 19.62 16.39 -13.51
C GLY A 51 18.94 16.99 -12.28
N THR A 52 17.62 17.10 -12.31
CA THR A 52 16.81 17.57 -11.18
C THR A 52 16.92 16.62 -9.99
N LEU A 53 16.81 15.31 -10.21
CA LEU A 53 16.91 14.28 -9.16
C LEU A 53 18.29 14.25 -8.49
N ASN A 54 19.36 14.48 -9.26
CA ASN A 54 20.72 14.62 -8.73
C ASN A 54 20.84 15.86 -7.83
N LEU A 55 20.27 17.00 -8.27
CA LEU A 55 20.30 18.25 -7.51
C LEU A 55 19.60 18.15 -6.15
N ILE A 56 18.52 17.36 -6.06
CA ILE A 56 17.81 17.10 -4.79
C ILE A 56 18.34 15.87 -4.03
N GLU A 57 19.45 15.28 -4.47
CA GLU A 57 20.16 14.16 -3.82
C GLU A 57 19.31 12.86 -3.65
N LEU A 58 18.32 12.62 -4.53
CA LEU A 58 17.54 11.37 -4.51
C LEU A 58 18.25 10.27 -5.29
N ALA A 59 19.24 9.64 -4.67
CA ALA A 59 20.16 8.69 -5.33
C ALA A 59 19.46 7.50 -6.02
N GLY A 60 18.41 6.95 -5.42
CA GLY A 60 17.66 5.84 -6.02
C GLY A 60 16.90 6.25 -7.29
N ALA A 61 16.25 7.41 -7.23
CA ALA A 61 15.47 7.97 -8.33
C ALA A 61 16.39 8.41 -9.48
N GLU A 62 17.51 9.07 -9.14
CA GLU A 62 18.55 9.45 -10.09
C GLU A 62 19.09 8.22 -10.85
N LEU A 63 19.39 7.12 -10.15
CA LEU A 63 19.90 5.91 -10.79
C LEU A 63 18.89 5.31 -11.78
N LEU A 64 17.61 5.26 -11.44
CA LEU A 64 16.57 4.80 -12.35
C LEU A 64 16.48 5.70 -13.60
N ALA A 65 16.48 7.02 -13.41
CA ALA A 65 16.47 7.97 -14.52
C ALA A 65 17.72 7.86 -15.39
N GLN A 66 18.89 7.60 -14.81
CA GLN A 66 20.15 7.42 -15.53
C GLN A 66 20.16 6.14 -16.37
N GLU A 67 19.66 5.02 -15.84
CA GLU A 67 19.54 3.77 -16.59
C GLU A 67 18.50 3.89 -17.71
N ALA A 68 17.36 4.55 -17.44
CA ALA A 68 16.34 4.84 -18.46
C ALA A 68 16.89 5.75 -19.57
N LEU A 69 17.63 6.80 -19.22
CA LEU A 69 18.29 7.67 -20.19
C LEU A 69 19.28 6.89 -21.08
N SER A 70 20.09 6.01 -20.48
CA SER A 70 21.02 5.16 -21.24
C SER A 70 20.27 4.25 -22.21
N LEU A 71 19.22 3.58 -21.73
CA LEU A 71 18.41 2.70 -22.57
C LEU A 71 17.74 3.47 -23.72
N ALA A 72 17.19 4.66 -23.45
CA ALA A 72 16.56 5.49 -24.47
C ALA A 72 17.55 6.00 -25.53
N THR A 73 18.77 6.35 -25.12
CA THR A 73 19.84 6.83 -26.03
C THR A 73 20.34 5.71 -26.95
N ASP A 74 20.33 4.46 -26.47
CA ASP A 74 20.78 3.29 -27.24
C ASP A 74 19.75 2.80 -28.28
N ILE A 75 18.53 3.34 -28.28
CA ILE A 75 17.48 2.98 -29.24
C ILE A 75 17.67 3.81 -30.54
N PRO A 76 17.94 3.18 -31.69
CA PRO A 76 18.08 3.91 -32.95
C PRO A 76 16.73 4.41 -33.49
N ALA A 77 16.75 5.39 -34.41
CA ALA A 77 15.55 5.79 -35.15
C ALA A 77 15.16 4.71 -36.19
N GLY A 78 13.86 4.35 -36.27
CA GLY A 78 13.34 3.36 -37.25
C GLY A 78 13.36 1.90 -36.78
N VAL A 79 13.15 1.68 -35.48
CA VAL A 79 13.26 0.36 -34.82
C VAL A 79 12.12 -0.58 -35.18
N SER A 80 12.47 -1.85 -35.44
CA SER A 80 11.52 -2.97 -35.64
C SER A 80 10.82 -3.38 -34.34
N GLU A 81 9.75 -4.18 -34.44
CA GLU A 81 8.98 -4.73 -33.28
C GLU A 81 9.85 -5.48 -32.25
N ASP A 82 11.10 -5.84 -32.60
CA ASP A 82 12.04 -6.59 -31.76
C ASP A 82 12.54 -5.81 -30.51
N ARG A 83 12.22 -4.51 -30.38
CA ARG A 83 12.60 -3.69 -29.22
C ARG A 83 11.42 -3.24 -28.36
N ASP A 84 10.24 -3.84 -28.53
CA ASP A 84 9.06 -3.53 -27.72
C ASP A 84 9.32 -3.73 -26.22
N GLY A 85 10.15 -4.72 -25.87
CA GLY A 85 10.58 -4.93 -24.48
C GLY A 85 11.40 -3.77 -23.90
N GLN A 86 12.17 -3.04 -24.72
CA GLN A 86 12.95 -1.88 -24.26
C GLN A 86 12.05 -0.66 -24.03
N LEU A 87 11.10 -0.41 -24.95
CA LEU A 87 10.12 0.66 -24.81
C LEU A 87 9.18 0.40 -23.62
N ALA A 88 8.75 -0.84 -23.41
CA ALA A 88 7.96 -1.22 -22.25
C ALA A 88 8.73 -1.03 -20.93
N ALA A 89 10.02 -1.37 -20.90
CA ALA A 89 10.87 -1.15 -19.73
C ALA A 89 11.04 0.35 -19.44
N LEU A 90 11.18 1.20 -20.46
CA LEU A 90 11.23 2.66 -20.31
C LEU A 90 9.93 3.25 -19.76
N GLY A 91 8.78 2.85 -20.33
CA GLY A 91 7.48 3.29 -19.85
C GLY A 91 7.25 2.87 -18.39
N ASN A 92 7.57 1.62 -18.05
CA ASN A 92 7.47 1.14 -16.66
C ASN A 92 8.43 1.90 -15.71
N ALA A 93 9.64 2.24 -16.17
CA ALA A 93 10.59 3.02 -15.37
C ALA A 93 10.08 4.42 -15.05
N LEU A 94 9.56 5.15 -16.04
CA LEU A 94 8.94 6.47 -15.84
C LEU A 94 7.74 6.39 -14.89
N TYR A 95 6.88 5.40 -15.12
CA TYR A 95 5.71 5.14 -14.28
C TYR A 95 6.08 4.87 -12.81
N VAL A 96 7.00 3.94 -12.56
CA VAL A 96 7.47 3.60 -11.20
C VAL A 96 8.17 4.80 -10.55
N LEU A 97 8.98 5.54 -11.31
CA LEU A 97 9.66 6.74 -10.81
C LEU A 97 8.65 7.79 -10.35
N ARG A 98 7.61 8.06 -11.16
CA ARG A 98 6.57 9.05 -10.84
C ARG A 98 5.88 8.70 -9.52
N ARG A 99 5.45 7.45 -9.42
CA ARG A 99 4.73 6.95 -8.25
C ARG A 99 5.61 6.91 -7.00
N TYR A 100 6.89 6.60 -7.15
CA TYR A 100 7.84 6.67 -6.05
C TYR A 100 7.97 8.10 -5.50
N LEU A 101 8.03 9.12 -6.37
CA LEU A 101 8.10 10.52 -5.96
C LEU A 101 6.81 10.98 -5.26
N GLU A 102 5.63 10.59 -5.78
CA GLU A 102 4.34 10.84 -5.12
C GLU A 102 4.27 10.21 -3.72
N ASN A 103 4.71 8.95 -3.59
CA ASN A 103 4.76 8.26 -2.30
C ASN A 103 5.74 8.90 -1.32
N LEU A 104 6.90 9.37 -1.81
CA LEU A 104 7.90 10.05 -1.02
C LEU A 104 7.37 11.39 -0.48
N GLU A 105 6.57 12.11 -1.25
CA GLU A 105 5.89 13.34 -0.81
C GLU A 105 4.91 13.06 0.34
N ALA A 106 4.09 12.00 0.21
CA ALA A 106 3.09 11.64 1.21
C ALA A 106 3.68 11.13 2.54
N HIS A 107 4.71 10.27 2.47
CA HIS A 107 5.23 9.57 3.66
C HIS A 107 6.54 10.14 4.19
N ARG A 108 7.20 11.04 3.44
CA ARG A 108 8.51 11.66 3.75
C ARG A 108 9.62 10.67 4.13
N GLN A 109 9.51 9.42 3.67
CA GLN A 109 10.49 8.37 3.91
C GLN A 109 11.08 7.93 2.57
N GLU A 110 12.40 8.10 2.43
CA GLU A 110 13.14 7.66 1.25
C GLU A 110 13.60 6.21 1.43
N ILE A 111 13.22 5.33 0.50
CA ILE A 111 13.64 3.92 0.47
C ILE A 111 14.11 3.58 -0.95
N PRO A 112 15.39 3.83 -1.29
CA PRO A 112 15.94 3.59 -2.62
C PRO A 112 15.80 2.13 -3.10
N GLU A 113 15.77 1.17 -2.17
CA GLU A 113 15.63 -0.25 -2.44
C GLU A 113 14.34 -0.61 -3.19
N LEU A 114 13.28 0.21 -3.06
CA LEU A 114 12.02 0.03 -3.79
C LEU A 114 12.17 0.19 -5.31
N LEU A 115 13.17 0.95 -5.76
CA LEU A 115 13.43 1.20 -7.17
C LEU A 115 14.32 0.13 -7.83
N LEU A 116 14.97 -0.74 -7.05
CA LEU A 116 15.87 -1.77 -7.58
C LEU A 116 15.23 -2.72 -8.60
N PRO A 117 13.98 -3.19 -8.43
CA PRO A 117 13.33 -4.01 -9.45
C PRO A 117 13.21 -3.30 -10.79
N ALA A 118 12.68 -2.07 -10.81
CA ALA A 118 12.54 -1.27 -12.03
C ALA A 118 13.90 -0.95 -12.67
N ILE A 119 14.91 -0.59 -11.86
CA ILE A 119 16.30 -0.40 -12.32
C ILE A 119 16.81 -1.68 -13.00
N ASN A 120 16.58 -2.84 -12.39
CA ASN A 120 17.05 -4.11 -12.91
C ASN A 120 16.31 -4.55 -14.18
N ASP A 121 15.05 -4.17 -14.35
CA ASP A 121 14.28 -4.43 -15.56
C ASP A 121 14.82 -3.61 -16.74
N VAL A 122 15.09 -2.32 -16.51
CA VAL A 122 15.74 -1.44 -17.50
C VAL A 122 17.12 -1.96 -17.87
N ARG A 123 17.93 -2.34 -16.87
CA ARG A 123 19.26 -2.90 -17.10
C ARG A 123 19.20 -4.21 -17.89
N GLN A 124 18.27 -5.10 -17.58
CA GLN A 124 18.07 -6.34 -18.35
C GLN A 124 17.64 -6.05 -19.79
N ALA A 125 16.75 -5.08 -20.01
CA ALA A 125 16.35 -4.64 -21.34
C ALA A 125 17.53 -4.01 -22.13
N ALA A 126 18.49 -3.40 -21.44
CA ALA A 126 19.75 -2.90 -21.99
C ALA A 126 20.83 -4.00 -22.16
N GLY A 127 20.55 -5.26 -21.81
CA GLY A 127 21.53 -6.35 -21.84
C GLY A 127 22.62 -6.27 -20.75
N GLN A 128 22.41 -5.43 -19.74
CA GLN A 128 23.32 -5.25 -18.61
C GLN A 128 22.98 -6.21 -17.44
N PRO A 129 23.96 -6.58 -16.60
CA PRO A 129 23.69 -7.42 -15.44
C PRO A 129 22.86 -6.66 -14.39
N ALA A 130 21.95 -7.39 -13.74
CA ALA A 130 21.16 -6.87 -12.62
C ALA A 130 22.07 -6.50 -11.44
N LEU A 131 21.70 -5.41 -10.76
CA LEU A 131 22.28 -4.97 -9.50
C LEU A 131 21.82 -5.89 -8.35
N PRO A 132 22.70 -6.18 -7.38
CA PRO A 132 22.37 -7.00 -6.22
C PRO A 132 21.46 -6.25 -5.24
N GLU A 133 20.71 -6.97 -4.40
CA GLU A 133 19.85 -6.35 -3.37
C GLU A 133 20.64 -5.43 -2.42
N SER A 134 21.91 -5.76 -2.17
CA SER A 134 22.80 -4.97 -1.31
C SER A 134 23.40 -3.75 -2.01
N PHE A 135 22.82 -3.24 -3.11
CA PHE A 135 23.41 -2.15 -3.89
C PHE A 135 23.54 -0.86 -3.06
N PHE A 136 22.42 -0.37 -2.51
CA PHE A 136 22.36 0.83 -1.65
C PHE A 136 22.90 0.60 -0.23
N PHE A 137 23.05 -0.66 0.17
CA PHE A 137 23.63 -1.01 1.45
C PHE A 137 25.13 -0.69 1.52
N SER A 138 25.63 -0.25 2.67
CA SER A 138 27.05 -0.03 2.91
C SER A 138 27.49 -0.69 4.21
N ALA A 139 28.63 -1.39 4.19
CA ALA A 139 29.19 -2.06 5.37
C ALA A 139 30.72 -2.07 5.33
N ARG A 140 31.34 -2.07 6.51
CA ARG A 140 32.81 -2.15 6.66
C ARG A 140 33.30 -3.58 6.45
N LEU A 141 33.92 -3.86 5.29
CA LEU A 141 34.33 -5.22 4.91
C LEU A 141 35.78 -5.56 5.28
N ASP A 142 36.53 -4.60 5.78
CA ASP A 142 37.92 -4.72 6.23
C ASP A 142 38.06 -5.26 7.66
N LEU A 143 36.98 -5.24 8.45
CA LEU A 143 37.01 -5.70 9.84
C LEU A 143 37.25 -7.22 9.93
N PRO A 144 38.31 -7.67 10.64
CA PRO A 144 38.57 -9.08 10.83
C PRO A 144 37.54 -9.72 11.76
N ARG A 145 37.39 -11.04 11.67
CA ARG A 145 36.61 -11.79 12.67
C ARG A 145 37.32 -11.66 14.04
N PRO A 146 36.58 -11.38 15.14
CA PRO A 146 37.16 -11.41 16.49
C PRO A 146 37.80 -12.77 16.78
N LEU A 147 38.94 -12.76 17.47
CA LEU A 147 39.63 -13.99 17.86
C LEU A 147 38.75 -14.79 18.81
N ARG A 148 38.45 -16.02 18.42
CA ARG A 148 37.70 -16.98 19.24
C ARG A 148 38.65 -18.13 19.58
N ALA A 149 38.83 -18.41 20.86
CA ALA A 149 39.60 -19.56 21.32
C ALA A 149 38.77 -20.84 21.08
N VAL A 150 38.80 -21.33 19.84
CA VAL A 150 38.13 -22.58 19.46
C VAL A 150 39.21 -23.60 19.16
N THR A 151 39.33 -24.62 20.01
CA THR A 151 40.18 -25.77 19.75
C THR A 151 39.50 -26.62 18.67
N ALA A 152 40.15 -26.77 17.52
CA ALA A 152 39.63 -27.64 16.47
C ALA A 152 39.51 -29.08 17.01
N PRO A 153 38.39 -29.77 16.80
CA PRO A 153 38.21 -31.14 17.26
C PRO A 153 39.27 -32.04 16.62
N GLN A 154 39.79 -33.01 17.39
CA GLN A 154 40.64 -34.05 16.84
C GLN A 154 39.78 -35.01 16.01
N VAL A 155 39.91 -34.91 14.69
CA VAL A 155 39.19 -35.75 13.72
C VAL A 155 40.22 -36.61 12.99
N GLU A 156 39.97 -37.93 12.90
CA GLU A 156 40.87 -38.88 12.23
C GLU A 156 41.12 -38.54 10.75
N ASP A 157 40.07 -38.15 10.02
CA ASP A 157 40.15 -37.68 8.62
C ASP A 157 39.39 -36.36 8.42
N PRO A 158 40.05 -35.21 8.64
CA PRO A 158 39.45 -33.89 8.46
C PRO A 158 38.96 -33.65 7.02
N ALA A 159 39.65 -34.18 6.01
CA ALA A 159 39.29 -33.96 4.61
C ALA A 159 37.98 -34.66 4.24
N ARG A 160 37.77 -35.90 4.73
CA ARG A 160 36.49 -36.60 4.57
C ARG A 160 35.35 -35.88 5.28
N GLU A 161 35.58 -35.38 6.50
CA GLU A 161 34.55 -34.67 7.25
C GLU A 161 34.17 -33.34 6.56
N ILE A 162 35.15 -32.57 6.05
CA ILE A 162 34.89 -31.36 5.25
C ILE A 162 34.01 -31.67 4.03
N ARG A 163 34.33 -32.74 3.29
CA ARG A 163 33.51 -33.16 2.14
C ARG A 163 32.08 -33.50 2.55
N ARG A 164 31.90 -34.23 3.66
CA ARG A 164 30.58 -34.58 4.21
C ARG A 164 29.79 -33.33 4.58
N LEU A 165 30.42 -32.36 5.26
CA LEU A 165 29.76 -31.11 5.66
C LEU A 165 29.38 -30.25 4.46
N ARG A 166 30.24 -30.17 3.43
CA ARG A 166 29.88 -29.49 2.18
C ARG A 166 28.73 -30.19 1.46
N GLN A 167 28.70 -31.52 1.43
CA GLN A 167 27.55 -32.26 0.88
C GLN A 167 26.27 -31.95 1.67
N MET A 168 26.35 -31.87 3.00
CA MET A 168 25.22 -31.47 3.85
C MET A 168 24.72 -30.05 3.53
N TYR A 169 25.62 -29.10 3.27
CA TYR A 169 25.26 -27.77 2.77
C TYR A 169 24.53 -27.85 1.41
N GLN A 170 25.04 -28.63 0.47
CA GLN A 170 24.46 -28.78 -0.87
C GLN A 170 23.07 -29.42 -0.85
N VAL A 171 22.81 -30.38 0.04
CA VAL A 171 21.46 -30.93 0.23
C VAL A 171 20.48 -29.83 0.68
N GLY A 172 20.88 -29.01 1.65
CA GLY A 172 20.04 -27.88 2.08
C GLY A 172 19.87 -26.81 0.99
N LEU A 173 20.93 -26.52 0.22
CA LEU A 173 20.87 -25.58 -0.90
C LEU A 173 19.87 -26.04 -1.96
N LEU A 174 19.80 -27.35 -2.27
CA LEU A 174 18.79 -27.90 -3.18
C LEU A 174 17.37 -27.69 -2.65
N GLY A 175 17.16 -27.84 -1.34
CA GLY A 175 15.88 -27.53 -0.69
C GLY A 175 15.48 -26.06 -0.82
N LEU A 176 16.44 -25.13 -0.67
CA LEU A 176 16.21 -23.70 -0.91
C LEU A 176 15.89 -23.39 -2.38
N ILE A 177 16.63 -23.96 -3.33
CA ILE A 177 16.42 -23.70 -4.76
C ILE A 177 15.04 -24.19 -5.21
N ARG A 178 14.65 -25.39 -4.75
CA ARG A 178 13.36 -26.03 -5.05
C ARG A 178 12.20 -25.55 -4.16
N GLU A 179 12.49 -24.72 -3.16
CA GLU A 179 11.51 -24.25 -2.16
C GLU A 179 10.80 -25.40 -1.41
N GLN A 180 11.50 -26.52 -1.21
CA GLN A 180 10.98 -27.70 -0.51
C GLN A 180 11.57 -27.76 0.90
N ASN A 181 10.72 -27.90 1.91
CA ASN A 181 11.15 -27.91 3.32
C ASN A 181 12.13 -26.76 3.62
N LEU A 182 11.75 -25.53 3.25
CA LEU A 182 12.63 -24.37 3.22
C LEU A 182 13.40 -24.16 4.53
N TYR A 183 12.69 -24.02 5.65
CA TYR A 183 13.33 -23.75 6.95
C TYR A 183 14.22 -24.89 7.47
N PRO A 184 13.80 -26.17 7.41
CA PRO A 184 14.72 -27.28 7.68
C PRO A 184 15.98 -27.26 6.80
N SER A 185 15.83 -26.91 5.52
CA SER A 185 16.94 -26.84 4.56
C SER A 185 17.91 -25.71 4.88
N LEU A 186 17.41 -24.51 5.20
CA LEU A 186 18.21 -23.38 5.66
C LEU A 186 18.95 -23.70 6.98
N LYS A 187 18.27 -24.32 7.94
CA LYS A 187 18.89 -24.78 9.20
C LYS A 187 19.97 -25.83 8.94
N LEU A 188 19.77 -26.73 7.97
CA LEU A 188 20.78 -27.72 7.58
C LEU A 188 22.04 -27.05 7.01
N MET A 189 21.87 -26.05 6.13
CA MET A 189 22.96 -25.23 5.59
C MET A 189 23.70 -24.49 6.72
N GLY A 190 22.97 -23.84 7.64
CA GLY A 190 23.56 -23.09 8.75
C GLY A 190 24.36 -24.00 9.69
N ARG A 191 23.86 -25.20 9.98
CA ARG A 191 24.59 -26.24 10.75
C ARG A 191 25.85 -26.72 10.02
N ALA A 192 25.80 -26.86 8.69
CA ALA A 192 26.95 -27.24 7.89
C ALA A 192 28.05 -26.19 7.99
N LEU A 193 27.70 -24.91 7.78
CA LEU A 193 28.64 -23.80 7.91
C LEU A 193 29.18 -23.67 9.34
N GLY A 194 28.34 -23.85 10.36
CA GLY A 194 28.79 -23.83 11.76
C GLY A 194 29.76 -24.94 12.13
N LYS A 195 29.62 -26.14 11.56
CA LYS A 195 30.59 -27.23 11.75
C LYS A 195 31.87 -27.03 10.94
N LEU A 196 31.75 -26.54 9.71
CA LEU A 196 32.91 -26.15 8.88
C LEU A 196 33.72 -25.06 9.55
N ASP A 197 33.05 -24.08 10.15
CA ASP A 197 33.66 -22.99 10.93
C ASP A 197 34.57 -23.52 12.05
N VAL A 198 34.06 -24.43 12.87
CA VAL A 198 34.81 -25.04 13.99
C VAL A 198 35.98 -25.90 13.48
N LEU A 199 35.76 -26.67 12.42
CA LEU A 199 36.76 -27.61 11.89
C LEU A 199 37.91 -26.89 11.15
N LEU A 200 37.62 -25.75 10.52
CA LEU A 200 38.63 -24.92 9.84
C LEU A 200 39.43 -24.02 10.81
N GLY A 201 39.03 -23.93 12.09
CA GLY A 201 39.80 -23.30 13.17
C GLY A 201 39.74 -21.77 13.22
N SER A 202 40.85 -21.12 13.57
CA SER A 202 40.93 -19.66 13.73
C SER A 202 41.82 -19.02 12.66
N ALA A 203 41.27 -18.82 11.46
CA ALA A 203 41.93 -18.12 10.36
C ALA A 203 40.92 -17.30 9.53
N ALA A 204 41.42 -16.46 8.61
CA ALA A 204 40.60 -15.73 7.62
C ALA A 204 39.57 -16.62 6.91
N ARG A 205 39.90 -17.92 6.73
CA ARG A 205 39.04 -18.96 6.14
C ARG A 205 37.67 -19.12 6.81
N THR A 206 37.61 -18.87 8.11
CA THR A 206 36.40 -19.11 8.92
C THR A 206 35.44 -17.93 8.87
N ARG A 207 35.93 -16.77 8.43
CA ARG A 207 35.13 -15.56 8.27
C ARG A 207 33.94 -15.78 7.33
N LEU A 208 34.15 -16.42 6.19
CA LEU A 208 33.06 -16.69 5.23
C LEU A 208 32.01 -17.65 5.81
N CYS A 209 32.44 -18.71 6.50
CA CYS A 209 31.53 -19.67 7.14
C CYS A 209 30.72 -19.02 8.26
N TRP A 210 31.37 -18.16 9.05
CA TRP A 210 30.74 -17.40 10.13
C TRP A 210 29.70 -16.41 9.60
N VAL A 211 30.08 -15.55 8.64
CA VAL A 211 29.17 -14.57 8.01
C VAL A 211 28.01 -15.27 7.30
N GLY A 212 28.30 -16.32 6.51
CA GLY A 212 27.27 -17.10 5.82
C GLY A 212 26.30 -17.81 6.77
N ALA A 213 26.80 -18.32 7.91
CA ALA A 213 25.92 -18.95 8.90
C ALA A 213 25.05 -17.93 9.64
N GLY A 214 25.54 -16.73 9.92
CA GLY A 214 24.73 -15.66 10.50
C GLY A 214 23.68 -15.15 9.52
N ALA A 215 23.99 -15.03 8.23
CA ALA A 215 22.99 -14.72 7.20
C ALA A 215 21.89 -15.80 7.10
N LEU A 216 22.23 -17.09 7.20
CA LEU A 216 21.24 -18.17 7.23
C LEU A 216 20.39 -18.19 8.50
N GLU A 217 20.99 -17.88 9.66
CA GLU A 217 20.25 -17.70 10.92
C GLU A 217 19.26 -16.54 10.78
N ALA A 218 19.71 -15.40 10.25
CA ALA A 218 18.88 -14.24 9.95
C ALA A 218 17.70 -14.56 9.02
N LEU A 219 17.93 -15.29 7.92
CA LEU A 219 16.86 -15.71 7.00
C LEU A 219 15.80 -16.58 7.68
N VAL A 220 16.23 -17.50 8.56
CA VAL A 220 15.33 -18.42 9.26
C VAL A 220 14.50 -17.67 10.30
N ASP A 221 15.15 -16.83 11.10
CA ASP A 221 14.51 -16.12 12.20
C ASP A 221 13.51 -15.07 11.69
N ALA A 222 13.87 -14.32 10.63
CA ALA A 222 13.00 -13.31 10.03
C ALA A 222 11.98 -13.88 9.02
N GLN A 223 11.97 -15.20 8.79
CA GLN A 223 11.09 -15.86 7.81
C GLN A 223 11.12 -15.22 6.41
N MET A 224 12.32 -14.85 5.99
CA MET A 224 12.56 -14.10 4.77
C MET A 224 12.12 -14.81 3.48
N LEU A 225 11.67 -14.02 2.50
CA LEU A 225 11.25 -14.51 1.18
C LEU A 225 12.42 -15.14 0.40
N PRO A 226 12.25 -16.33 -0.21
CA PRO A 226 13.31 -17.03 -0.96
C PRO A 226 13.51 -16.46 -2.37
N ARG A 227 13.86 -15.17 -2.49
CA ARG A 227 14.08 -14.49 -3.78
C ARG A 227 15.16 -15.16 -4.63
N LYS A 228 15.04 -15.06 -5.96
CA LYS A 228 15.99 -15.63 -6.94
C LYS A 228 17.43 -15.19 -6.69
N THR A 229 17.63 -13.91 -6.42
CA THR A 229 18.90 -13.28 -6.00
C THR A 229 19.49 -13.98 -4.76
N ARG A 230 18.71 -14.21 -3.70
CA ARG A 230 19.18 -14.90 -2.48
C ARG A 230 19.59 -16.34 -2.76
N LYS A 231 18.84 -17.07 -3.59
CA LYS A 231 19.23 -18.41 -4.06
C LYS A 231 20.59 -18.39 -4.78
N GLN A 232 20.83 -17.36 -5.60
CA GLN A 232 22.11 -17.16 -6.30
C GLN A 232 23.25 -16.85 -5.32
N VAL A 233 23.02 -16.01 -4.30
CA VAL A 233 24.00 -15.72 -3.24
C VAL A 233 24.44 -17.00 -2.53
N PHE A 234 23.50 -17.83 -2.08
CA PHE A 234 23.84 -19.08 -1.39
C PHE A 234 24.42 -20.16 -2.31
N SER A 235 24.11 -20.13 -3.61
CA SER A 235 24.76 -20.97 -4.62
C SER A 235 26.21 -20.54 -4.87
N ARG A 236 26.47 -19.22 -4.91
CA ARG A 236 27.82 -18.65 -4.99
C ARG A 236 28.62 -18.97 -3.74
N LEU A 237 27.99 -18.92 -2.55
CA LEU A 237 28.62 -19.31 -1.30
C LEU A 237 29.17 -20.75 -1.33
N ASP A 238 28.45 -21.73 -1.91
CA ASP A 238 29.00 -23.10 -2.08
C ASP A 238 30.26 -23.12 -2.97
N ARG A 239 30.28 -22.31 -4.04
CA ARG A 239 31.43 -22.21 -4.93
C ARG A 239 32.64 -21.64 -4.20
N GLU A 240 32.46 -20.59 -3.40
CA GLU A 240 33.56 -20.02 -2.62
C GLU A 240 34.02 -20.94 -1.49
N ILE A 241 33.11 -21.69 -0.86
CA ILE A 241 33.48 -22.73 0.11
C ILE A 241 34.36 -23.80 -0.55
N LYS A 242 34.04 -24.22 -1.79
CA LYS A 242 34.88 -25.15 -2.56
C LYS A 242 36.29 -24.60 -2.77
N GLN A 243 36.42 -23.34 -3.17
CA GLN A 243 37.71 -22.69 -3.38
C GLN A 243 38.51 -22.60 -2.09
N LEU A 244 37.85 -22.25 -0.99
CA LEU A 244 38.44 -22.12 0.34
C LEU A 244 38.94 -23.44 0.91
N ILE A 245 38.26 -24.55 0.60
CA ILE A 245 38.72 -25.91 0.95
C ILE A 245 39.97 -26.29 0.14
N GLY A 246 40.03 -25.90 -1.14
CA GLY A 246 41.15 -26.23 -2.03
C GLY A 246 42.38 -25.35 -1.82
N ASN A 247 42.19 -24.06 -1.51
CA ASN A 247 43.25 -23.10 -1.28
C ASN A 247 43.11 -22.43 0.10
N PRO A 248 43.99 -22.77 1.05
CA PRO A 248 43.97 -22.22 2.39
C PRO A 248 44.27 -20.69 2.47
N GLN A 249 44.83 -20.07 1.43
CA GLN A 249 45.06 -18.62 1.37
C GLN A 249 43.95 -17.87 0.63
N TYR A 250 42.91 -18.58 0.18
CA TYR A 250 41.81 -17.97 -0.57
C TYR A 250 41.01 -17.00 0.30
N GLU A 251 40.81 -15.79 -0.22
CA GLU A 251 39.95 -14.78 0.38
C GLU A 251 38.64 -14.67 -0.42
N ALA A 252 37.52 -14.68 0.29
CA ALA A 252 36.21 -14.59 -0.33
C ALA A 252 36.00 -13.21 -0.98
N PRO A 253 35.25 -13.11 -2.09
CA PRO A 253 35.00 -11.83 -2.73
C PRO A 253 34.25 -10.88 -1.79
N ARG A 254 34.71 -9.64 -1.69
CA ARG A 254 34.10 -8.60 -0.83
C ARG A 254 32.60 -8.42 -1.12
N GLN A 255 32.20 -8.51 -2.39
CA GLN A 255 30.80 -8.42 -2.79
C GLN A 255 29.92 -9.50 -2.14
N LEU A 256 30.38 -10.76 -2.08
CA LEU A 256 29.61 -11.83 -1.44
C LEU A 256 29.45 -11.59 0.06
N LEU A 257 30.50 -11.09 0.72
CA LEU A 257 30.42 -10.70 2.13
C LEU A 257 29.42 -9.57 2.34
N LYS A 258 29.42 -8.55 1.46
CA LYS A 258 28.46 -7.44 1.48
C LYS A 258 27.02 -7.95 1.37
N GLU A 259 26.75 -8.86 0.43
CA GLU A 259 25.42 -9.45 0.22
C GLU A 259 24.94 -10.27 1.43
N LEU A 260 25.82 -11.07 2.05
CA LEU A 260 25.48 -11.83 3.26
C LEU A 260 25.25 -10.93 4.49
N LEU A 261 26.05 -9.88 4.64
CA LEU A 261 25.87 -8.89 5.71
C LEU A 261 24.59 -8.07 5.51
N TYR A 262 24.23 -7.75 4.26
CA TYR A 262 22.95 -7.12 3.94
C TYR A 262 21.77 -7.98 4.40
N LEU A 263 21.77 -9.29 4.11
CA LEU A 263 20.73 -10.19 4.58
C LEU A 263 20.67 -10.27 6.11
N THR A 264 21.80 -10.10 6.79
CA THR A 264 21.84 -10.03 8.26
C THR A 264 21.29 -8.71 8.80
N ALA A 265 21.54 -7.59 8.10
CA ALA A 265 21.05 -6.26 8.48
C ALA A 265 19.55 -6.09 8.20
N LEU A 266 19.05 -6.69 7.11
CA LEU A 266 17.64 -6.70 6.72
C LEU A 266 16.77 -7.52 7.68
N ALA A 267 17.38 -8.43 8.44
CA ALA A 267 16.69 -9.28 9.39
C ALA A 267 16.66 -8.61 10.78
N ASP A 268 15.48 -8.20 11.23
CA ASP A 268 15.29 -7.79 12.62
C ASP A 268 15.20 -9.02 13.54
N THR A 269 16.34 -9.67 13.74
CA THR A 269 16.42 -10.96 14.46
C THR A 269 17.13 -10.79 15.78
N SER A 270 17.11 -11.79 16.64
CA SER A 270 17.88 -11.82 17.91
C SER A 270 18.82 -13.03 17.98
N GLY A 271 19.04 -13.69 16.84
CA GLY A 271 19.97 -14.81 16.70
C GLY A 271 21.37 -14.48 17.21
N VAL A 272 22.04 -15.48 17.79
CA VAL A 272 23.34 -15.28 18.47
C VAL A 272 24.41 -14.85 17.46
N ARG A 273 24.45 -15.48 16.28
CA ARG A 273 25.44 -15.17 15.24
C ARG A 273 25.10 -13.88 14.50
N ALA A 274 23.83 -13.66 14.19
CA ALA A 274 23.36 -12.43 13.57
C ALA A 274 23.66 -11.21 14.46
N SER A 275 23.44 -11.33 15.77
CA SER A 275 23.75 -10.26 16.74
C SER A 275 25.25 -10.01 16.87
N GLU A 276 26.08 -11.07 16.89
CA GLU A 276 27.54 -10.94 16.86
C GLU A 276 28.00 -10.20 15.59
N LEU A 277 27.45 -10.54 14.42
CA LEU A 277 27.78 -9.87 13.15
C LEU A 277 27.37 -8.38 13.18
N ARG A 278 26.15 -8.06 13.65
CA ARG A 278 25.70 -6.67 13.76
C ARG A 278 26.61 -5.85 14.66
N GLN A 279 27.02 -6.40 15.80
CA GLN A 279 27.95 -5.72 16.72
C GLN A 279 29.34 -5.52 16.11
N VAL A 280 29.93 -6.57 15.51
CA VAL A 280 31.29 -6.50 14.94
C VAL A 280 31.34 -5.55 13.76
N PHE A 281 30.38 -5.65 12.84
CA PHE A 281 30.38 -4.86 11.61
C PHE A 281 29.75 -3.47 11.80
N GLY A 282 29.07 -3.22 12.93
CA GLY A 282 28.35 -1.98 13.20
C GLY A 282 27.16 -1.81 12.25
N LEU A 283 26.42 -2.89 12.00
CA LEU A 283 25.26 -2.86 11.10
C LEU A 283 24.10 -2.16 11.81
N ALA A 284 23.69 -1.00 11.29
CA ALA A 284 22.49 -0.33 11.77
C ALA A 284 21.23 -1.11 11.37
N PRO A 285 20.17 -1.10 12.19
CA PRO A 285 18.88 -1.63 11.77
C PRO A 285 18.37 -0.82 10.58
N LEU A 286 17.89 -1.50 9.55
CA LEU A 286 17.25 -0.87 8.40
C LEU A 286 15.82 -0.46 8.78
N PRO A 287 15.29 0.64 8.23
CA PRO A 287 13.93 1.10 8.53
C PRO A 287 12.83 0.30 7.81
N PHE A 288 13.19 -0.82 7.18
CA PHE A 288 12.30 -1.67 6.38
C PHE A 288 12.70 -3.13 6.49
N THR A 289 11.75 -4.02 6.18
CA THR A 289 11.94 -5.47 6.07
C THR A 289 11.74 -5.91 4.62
N ASP A 290 12.10 -7.15 4.29
CA ASP A 290 11.89 -7.66 2.94
C ASP A 290 10.42 -7.82 2.56
N HIS A 291 9.55 -8.11 3.53
CA HIS A 291 8.10 -8.14 3.33
C HIS A 291 7.55 -6.75 3.06
N LEU A 292 7.97 -5.73 3.83
CA LEU A 292 7.57 -4.34 3.56
C LEU A 292 8.03 -3.87 2.18
N LEU A 293 9.26 -4.21 1.78
CA LEU A 293 9.76 -3.89 0.44
C LEU A 293 8.95 -4.60 -0.66
N GLU A 294 8.52 -5.84 -0.43
CA GLU A 294 7.68 -6.58 -1.38
C GLU A 294 6.30 -5.91 -1.52
N ASP A 295 5.66 -5.58 -0.40
CA ASP A 295 4.33 -4.95 -0.37
C ASP A 295 4.35 -3.57 -1.05
N GLU A 296 5.34 -2.72 -0.71
CA GLU A 296 5.50 -1.40 -1.31
C GLU A 296 5.94 -1.48 -2.78
N SER A 297 6.76 -2.46 -3.17
CA SER A 297 7.09 -2.68 -4.58
C SER A 297 5.85 -3.08 -5.39
N GLN A 298 4.98 -3.94 -4.84
CA GLN A 298 3.73 -4.33 -5.51
C GLN A 298 2.76 -3.17 -5.63
N ARG A 299 2.74 -2.27 -4.63
CA ARG A 299 2.05 -0.98 -4.76
C ARG A 299 2.64 -0.24 -5.95
N LEU A 300 3.93 0.07 -5.97
CA LEU A 300 4.56 0.83 -7.07
C LEU A 300 4.33 0.23 -8.48
N SER A 301 4.28 -1.09 -8.61
CA SER A 301 4.09 -1.78 -9.90
C SER A 301 2.64 -1.98 -10.34
N GLY A 302 1.63 -1.67 -9.51
CA GLY A 302 0.22 -1.74 -9.92
C GLY A 302 -0.13 -0.65 -10.94
N PRO A 303 -1.17 -0.78 -11.79
CA PRO A 303 -1.65 0.28 -12.68
C PRO A 303 -1.89 1.62 -11.95
N GLY A 304 -1.64 2.75 -12.64
CA GLY A 304 -1.66 4.12 -12.08
C GLY A 304 -2.94 4.44 -11.33
N GLN A 305 -2.85 5.18 -10.22
CA GLN A 305 -4.03 5.60 -9.46
C GLN A 305 -5.01 6.41 -10.35
N SER A 306 -4.49 7.21 -11.28
CA SER A 306 -5.28 7.91 -12.30
C SER A 306 -6.00 6.95 -13.26
N VAL A 307 -5.31 5.92 -13.75
CA VAL A 307 -5.88 4.90 -14.65
C VAL A 307 -6.93 4.07 -13.92
N MET A 308 -6.65 3.64 -12.69
CA MET A 308 -7.60 2.90 -11.85
C MET A 308 -8.80 3.74 -11.48
N ARG A 309 -8.62 5.05 -11.25
CA ARG A 309 -9.72 5.99 -11.02
C ARG A 309 -10.58 6.17 -12.26
N SER A 310 -10.00 6.46 -13.42
CA SER A 310 -10.73 6.59 -14.69
C SER A 310 -11.49 5.31 -15.04
N LEU A 311 -10.86 4.15 -14.82
CA LEU A 311 -11.47 2.84 -15.02
C LEU A 311 -12.61 2.57 -14.03
N SER A 312 -12.43 2.93 -12.76
CA SER A 312 -13.48 2.78 -11.72
C SER A 312 -14.67 3.69 -12.01
N VAL A 313 -14.44 4.91 -12.49
CA VAL A 313 -15.49 5.84 -12.93
C VAL A 313 -16.28 5.25 -14.09
N ALA A 314 -15.60 4.76 -15.14
CA ALA A 314 -16.26 4.16 -16.30
C ALA A 314 -17.07 2.89 -15.93
N ILE A 315 -16.54 2.04 -15.05
CA ILE A 315 -17.28 0.85 -14.56
C ILE A 315 -18.50 1.26 -13.74
N ARG A 316 -18.40 2.33 -12.93
CA ARG A 316 -19.49 2.82 -12.11
C ARG A 316 -20.61 3.43 -12.95
N GLU A 317 -20.29 4.15 -14.02
CA GLU A 317 -21.29 4.65 -14.98
C GLU A 317 -22.09 3.50 -15.63
N GLU A 318 -21.40 2.45 -16.08
CA GLU A 318 -22.06 1.25 -16.63
C GLU A 318 -22.89 0.52 -15.57
N LEU A 319 -22.41 0.46 -14.32
CA LEU A 319 -23.11 -0.17 -13.20
C LEU A 319 -24.38 0.59 -12.81
N THR A 320 -24.34 1.93 -12.81
CA THR A 320 -25.53 2.77 -12.62
C THR A 320 -26.56 2.52 -13.72
N ALA A 321 -26.14 2.44 -14.98
CA ALA A 321 -27.06 2.15 -16.08
C ALA A 321 -27.75 0.79 -15.94
N VAL A 322 -27.05 -0.23 -15.44
CA VAL A 322 -27.64 -1.57 -15.16
C VAL A 322 -28.63 -1.52 -14.00
N LYS A 323 -28.32 -0.77 -12.93
CA LYS A 323 -29.23 -0.59 -11.79
C LYS A 323 -30.50 0.17 -12.16
N ASP A 324 -30.38 1.24 -12.93
CA ASP A 324 -31.54 2.01 -13.40
C ASP A 324 -32.46 1.13 -14.26
N GLN A 325 -31.88 0.28 -15.10
CA GLN A 325 -32.64 -0.66 -15.91
C GLN A 325 -33.34 -1.73 -15.05
N LEU A 326 -32.70 -2.19 -13.97
CA LEU A 326 -33.31 -3.12 -13.02
C LEU A 326 -34.48 -2.48 -12.25
N ASP A 327 -34.31 -1.23 -11.79
CA ASP A 327 -35.37 -0.47 -11.10
C ASP A 327 -36.60 -0.23 -12.01
N LEU A 328 -36.38 0.04 -13.30
CA LEU A 328 -37.46 0.18 -14.29
C LEU A 328 -38.22 -1.15 -14.50
N ILE A 329 -37.51 -2.29 -14.48
CA ILE A 329 -38.11 -3.63 -14.58
C ILE A 329 -38.93 -3.93 -13.32
N GLU A 330 -38.40 -3.63 -12.13
CA GLU A 330 -39.08 -3.86 -10.86
C GLU A 330 -40.38 -3.03 -10.75
N ARG A 331 -40.37 -1.78 -11.23
CA ARG A 331 -41.55 -0.90 -11.25
C ARG A 331 -42.56 -1.22 -12.34
N GLY A 332 -42.25 -2.17 -13.24
CA GLY A 332 -43.11 -2.54 -14.36
C GLY A 332 -43.26 -1.46 -15.43
N VAL A 333 -42.33 -0.50 -15.51
CA VAL A 333 -42.32 0.61 -16.50
C VAL A 333 -41.31 0.33 -17.62
N SER A 334 -40.86 -0.92 -17.74
CA SER A 334 -39.80 -1.34 -18.65
C SER A 334 -40.26 -1.44 -20.12
N GLN A 335 -39.34 -1.13 -21.04
CA GLN A 335 -39.57 -1.31 -22.48
C GLN A 335 -39.62 -2.81 -22.86
N ALA A 336 -40.20 -3.13 -24.02
CA ALA A 336 -40.41 -4.52 -24.46
C ALA A 336 -39.13 -5.38 -24.59
N ASP A 337 -37.95 -4.74 -24.71
CA ASP A 337 -36.63 -5.42 -24.80
C ASP A 337 -35.76 -5.23 -23.55
N ALA A 338 -36.36 -4.82 -22.43
CA ALA A 338 -35.62 -4.45 -21.23
C ALA A 338 -34.72 -5.57 -20.67
N PHE A 339 -35.19 -6.82 -20.71
CA PHE A 339 -34.41 -7.98 -20.28
C PHE A 339 -33.24 -8.28 -21.22
N GLY A 340 -33.39 -8.06 -22.53
CA GLY A 340 -32.33 -8.26 -23.52
C GLY A 340 -31.20 -7.23 -23.39
N ILE A 341 -31.58 -5.98 -23.12
CA ILE A 341 -30.64 -4.89 -22.81
C ILE A 341 -29.88 -5.20 -21.52
N LEU A 342 -30.60 -5.57 -20.45
CA LEU A 342 -30.02 -5.91 -19.15
C LEU A 342 -29.03 -7.09 -19.27
N HIS A 343 -29.40 -8.15 -19.99
CA HIS A 343 -28.54 -9.30 -20.27
C HIS A 343 -27.22 -8.86 -20.94
N THR A 344 -27.34 -8.03 -21.98
CA THR A 344 -26.16 -7.56 -22.73
C THR A 344 -25.23 -6.71 -21.88
N GLN A 345 -25.78 -5.80 -21.07
CA GLN A 345 -24.99 -4.92 -20.20
C GLN A 345 -24.29 -5.71 -19.09
N LEU A 346 -24.99 -6.65 -18.43
CA LEU A 346 -24.40 -7.55 -17.44
C LEU A 346 -23.23 -8.37 -18.00
N GLY A 347 -23.38 -8.90 -19.22
CA GLY A 347 -22.33 -9.68 -19.87
C GLY A 347 -21.10 -8.86 -20.24
N LYS A 348 -21.28 -7.59 -20.62
CA LYS A 348 -20.18 -6.64 -20.84
C LYS A 348 -19.48 -6.31 -19.52
N LEU A 349 -20.24 -5.97 -18.49
CA LEU A 349 -19.72 -5.60 -17.18
C LEU A 349 -18.92 -6.75 -16.54
N ALA A 350 -19.42 -7.99 -16.60
CA ALA A 350 -18.72 -9.18 -16.12
C ALA A 350 -17.36 -9.40 -16.82
N LYS A 351 -17.32 -9.22 -18.15
CA LYS A 351 -16.07 -9.32 -18.93
C LYS A 351 -15.07 -8.23 -18.57
N THR A 352 -15.54 -6.98 -18.42
CA THR A 352 -14.69 -5.86 -18.02
C THR A 352 -14.09 -6.11 -16.63
N LEU A 353 -14.90 -6.52 -15.64
CA LEU A 353 -14.40 -6.85 -14.30
C LEU A 353 -13.37 -7.98 -14.31
N GLY A 354 -13.57 -9.01 -15.14
CA GLY A 354 -12.60 -10.08 -15.33
C GLY A 354 -11.28 -9.58 -15.92
N MET A 355 -11.33 -8.67 -16.89
CA MET A 355 -10.14 -8.06 -17.49
C MET A 355 -9.34 -7.19 -16.51
N VAL A 356 -10.04 -6.54 -15.57
CA VAL A 356 -9.44 -5.67 -14.53
C VAL A 356 -8.90 -6.46 -13.34
N GLY A 357 -9.16 -7.78 -13.30
CA GLY A 357 -8.69 -8.70 -12.27
C GLY A 357 -9.60 -8.83 -11.05
N LEU A 358 -10.82 -8.29 -11.12
CA LEU A 358 -11.87 -8.46 -10.11
C LEU A 358 -12.63 -9.78 -10.34
N ASN A 359 -11.92 -10.90 -10.24
CA ASN A 359 -12.42 -12.23 -10.63
C ASN A 359 -13.66 -12.68 -9.84
N SER A 360 -13.76 -12.36 -8.56
CA SER A 360 -14.92 -12.72 -7.73
C SER A 360 -16.17 -11.95 -8.17
N ALA A 361 -16.05 -10.64 -8.40
CA ALA A 361 -17.12 -9.79 -8.90
C ALA A 361 -17.57 -10.20 -10.31
N ALA A 362 -16.62 -10.51 -11.20
CA ALA A 362 -16.89 -11.04 -12.54
C ALA A 362 -17.66 -12.36 -12.50
N THR A 363 -17.27 -13.27 -11.60
CA THR A 363 -17.92 -14.58 -11.43
C THR A 363 -19.35 -14.45 -10.92
N SER A 364 -19.57 -13.57 -9.93
CA SER A 364 -20.91 -13.26 -9.40
C SER A 364 -21.84 -12.71 -10.48
N LEU A 365 -21.38 -11.73 -11.27
CA LEU A 365 -22.17 -11.22 -12.39
C LEU A 365 -22.36 -12.25 -13.51
N GLN A 366 -21.40 -13.12 -13.77
CA GLN A 366 -21.53 -14.17 -14.78
C GLN A 366 -22.60 -15.21 -14.38
N HIS A 367 -22.73 -15.51 -13.08
CA HIS A 367 -23.81 -16.34 -12.57
C HIS A 367 -25.17 -15.68 -12.82
N GLN A 368 -25.32 -14.39 -12.45
CA GLN A 368 -26.56 -13.66 -12.66
C GLN A 368 -26.87 -13.44 -14.15
N HIS A 369 -25.87 -13.25 -15.00
CA HIS A 369 -26.04 -13.19 -16.44
C HIS A 369 -26.73 -14.45 -17.01
N GLY A 370 -26.44 -15.63 -16.44
CA GLY A 370 -27.12 -16.88 -16.75
C GLY A 370 -28.59 -16.89 -16.32
N VAL A 371 -28.91 -16.33 -15.16
CA VAL A 371 -30.28 -16.19 -14.65
C VAL A 371 -31.09 -15.25 -15.54
N VAL A 372 -30.55 -14.07 -15.85
CA VAL A 372 -31.19 -13.07 -16.74
C VAL A 372 -31.41 -13.61 -18.15
N ALA A 373 -30.54 -14.50 -18.65
CA ALA A 373 -30.77 -15.18 -19.93
C ALA A 373 -32.07 -16.01 -19.91
N GLY A 374 -32.42 -16.61 -18.76
CA GLY A 374 -33.69 -17.29 -18.54
C GLY A 374 -34.89 -16.34 -18.61
N TRP A 375 -34.76 -15.13 -18.06
CA TRP A 375 -35.82 -14.11 -18.11
C TRP A 375 -36.07 -13.61 -19.53
N VAL A 376 -35.00 -13.42 -20.33
CA VAL A 376 -35.13 -13.05 -21.76
C VAL A 376 -35.95 -14.10 -22.52
N ALA A 377 -35.73 -15.38 -22.26
CA ALA A 377 -36.44 -16.46 -22.93
C ALA A 377 -37.93 -16.53 -22.54
N LYS A 378 -38.28 -16.12 -21.31
CA LYS A 378 -39.65 -16.15 -20.78
C LYS A 378 -40.41 -14.84 -20.99
N GLY A 379 -39.70 -13.73 -21.15
CA GLY A 379 -40.27 -12.37 -21.20
C GLY A 379 -40.69 -11.83 -19.83
N GLU A 380 -40.39 -12.54 -18.74
CA GLU A 380 -40.70 -12.17 -17.36
C GLU A 380 -39.60 -12.65 -16.41
N ALA A 381 -39.45 -11.95 -15.27
CA ALA A 381 -38.58 -12.39 -14.19
C ALA A 381 -39.22 -13.57 -13.44
N ASP A 382 -38.40 -14.53 -12.99
CA ASP A 382 -38.90 -15.76 -12.36
C ASP A 382 -39.65 -15.50 -11.06
N ASP A 383 -39.07 -14.70 -10.17
CA ASP A 383 -39.65 -14.33 -8.87
C ASP A 383 -38.97 -13.08 -8.27
N PRO A 384 -39.63 -12.38 -7.32
CA PRO A 384 -39.05 -11.20 -6.67
C PRO A 384 -37.72 -11.46 -5.95
N ALA A 385 -37.47 -12.69 -5.46
CA ALA A 385 -36.21 -13.00 -4.80
C ALA A 385 -35.04 -13.06 -5.79
N SER A 386 -35.28 -13.47 -7.05
CA SER A 386 -34.24 -13.45 -8.09
C SER A 386 -33.87 -12.04 -8.54
N LEU A 387 -34.82 -11.09 -8.51
CA LEU A 387 -34.52 -9.65 -8.73
C LEU A 387 -33.65 -9.09 -7.59
N ASN A 388 -34.00 -9.40 -6.33
CA ASN A 388 -33.20 -9.01 -5.18
C ASN A 388 -31.78 -9.60 -5.22
N ALA A 389 -31.64 -10.88 -5.61
CA ALA A 389 -30.33 -11.51 -5.74
C ALA A 389 -29.45 -10.86 -6.83
N LEU A 390 -30.05 -10.32 -7.89
CA LEU A 390 -29.33 -9.52 -8.88
C LEU A 390 -28.93 -8.14 -8.31
N ALA A 391 -29.82 -7.48 -7.56
CA ALA A 391 -29.52 -6.22 -6.89
C ALA A 391 -28.35 -6.38 -5.88
N ASP A 392 -28.35 -7.43 -5.06
CA ASP A 392 -27.28 -7.76 -4.12
C ASP A 392 -25.94 -7.98 -4.84
N ALA A 393 -25.96 -8.69 -5.98
CA ALA A 393 -24.77 -8.89 -6.79
C ALA A 393 -24.23 -7.57 -7.37
N LEU A 394 -25.11 -6.65 -7.81
CA LEU A 394 -24.71 -5.34 -8.31
C LEU A 394 -24.12 -4.46 -7.19
N LEU A 395 -24.69 -4.49 -5.98
CA LEU A 395 -24.14 -3.79 -4.81
C LEU A 395 -22.78 -4.36 -4.38
N TYR A 396 -22.63 -5.68 -4.40
CA TYR A 396 -21.33 -6.31 -4.15
C TYR A 396 -20.26 -5.83 -5.15
N VAL A 397 -20.60 -5.78 -6.45
CA VAL A 397 -19.68 -5.30 -7.49
C VAL A 397 -19.31 -3.83 -7.27
N GLU A 398 -20.28 -2.98 -6.93
CA GLU A 398 -20.03 -1.57 -6.63
C GLU A 398 -19.04 -1.39 -5.48
N SER A 399 -19.18 -2.17 -4.41
CA SER A 399 -18.24 -2.14 -3.27
C SER A 399 -16.81 -2.49 -3.70
N MET A 400 -16.65 -3.50 -4.57
CA MET A 400 -15.36 -3.95 -5.08
C MET A 400 -14.73 -2.94 -6.04
N VAL A 401 -15.53 -2.23 -6.82
CA VAL A 401 -15.08 -1.13 -7.68
C VAL A 401 -14.71 0.10 -6.84
N GLY A 402 -15.41 0.37 -5.74
CA GLY A 402 -15.02 1.42 -4.79
C GLY A 402 -13.67 1.17 -4.10
N ASN A 403 -13.33 -0.09 -3.81
CA ASN A 403 -12.00 -0.47 -3.29
C ASN A 403 -10.89 -0.26 -4.33
N LEU A 404 -11.22 -0.39 -5.61
CA LEU A 404 -10.30 -0.19 -6.73
C LEU A 404 -9.86 1.28 -6.85
N GLU A 405 -10.78 2.23 -6.61
CA GLU A 405 -10.54 3.68 -6.62
C GLU A 405 -9.61 4.11 -5.47
N ARG A 406 -9.72 3.46 -4.30
CA ARG A 406 -8.87 3.75 -3.12
C ARG A 406 -7.48 3.13 -3.19
N GLY A 407 -7.16 2.37 -4.23
CA GLY A 407 -5.87 1.65 -4.36
C GLY A 407 -5.70 0.53 -3.33
N GLU A 408 -6.74 0.23 -2.55
CA GLU A 408 -6.81 -0.86 -1.61
C GLU A 408 -7.14 -2.14 -2.37
N ARG A 409 -6.20 -2.62 -3.19
CA ARG A 409 -6.17 -4.06 -3.46
C ARG A 409 -5.90 -4.72 -2.12
N SER A 410 -6.96 -5.12 -1.44
CA SER A 410 -6.87 -5.92 -0.23
C SER A 410 -6.09 -7.18 -0.59
N SER A 411 -4.79 -7.19 -0.30
CA SER A 411 -3.97 -8.38 -0.24
C SER A 411 -4.26 -9.13 1.07
N ALA A 412 -5.53 -9.20 1.46
CA ALA A 412 -5.96 -10.39 2.15
C ALA A 412 -5.70 -11.54 1.18
N ARG A 413 -4.78 -12.42 1.54
CA ARG A 413 -4.83 -13.82 1.10
C ARG A 413 -6.31 -14.25 1.04
N PRO A 414 -6.72 -15.17 0.16
CA PRO A 414 -7.98 -15.86 0.35
C PRO A 414 -7.83 -16.75 1.59
N VAL A 415 -7.82 -16.14 2.78
CA VAL A 415 -8.43 -16.73 3.94
C VAL A 415 -9.89 -16.75 3.53
N MET A 416 -10.48 -17.93 3.49
CA MET A 416 -11.92 -18.12 3.40
C MET A 416 -12.56 -17.37 4.59
N GLN A 417 -12.72 -16.07 4.46
CA GLN A 417 -13.68 -15.29 5.24
C GLN A 417 -14.93 -15.24 4.37
N GLU A 418 -16.02 -15.74 4.95
CA GLU A 418 -17.31 -15.91 4.28
C GLU A 418 -17.69 -14.62 3.54
N GLU A 419 -18.08 -14.76 2.27
CA GLU A 419 -18.32 -13.66 1.32
C GLU A 419 -19.37 -12.62 1.80
N GLY A 420 -20.13 -12.93 2.87
CA GLY A 420 -21.04 -12.00 3.54
C GLY A 420 -20.37 -10.93 4.42
N ASP A 421 -19.16 -11.17 4.94
CA ASP A 421 -18.49 -10.22 5.86
C ASP A 421 -17.99 -8.96 5.13
N SER A 422 -17.57 -9.10 3.87
CA SER A 422 -17.11 -7.95 3.06
C SER A 422 -18.26 -7.01 2.66
N PHE A 423 -19.47 -7.54 2.47
CA PHE A 423 -20.67 -6.76 2.17
C PHE A 423 -21.19 -6.04 3.42
N ALA A 424 -21.20 -6.73 4.57
CA ALA A 424 -21.59 -6.15 5.85
C ALA A 424 -20.68 -4.97 6.25
N VAL A 425 -19.36 -5.11 6.06
CA VAL A 425 -18.40 -4.03 6.34
C VAL A 425 -18.61 -2.80 5.43
N HIS A 426 -19.03 -3.00 4.18
CA HIS A 426 -19.28 -1.90 3.24
C HIS A 426 -20.59 -1.16 3.53
N GLN A 427 -21.69 -1.88 3.78
CA GLN A 427 -22.95 -1.24 4.20
C GLN A 427 -22.79 -0.48 5.51
N LEU A 428 -21.96 -0.98 6.44
CA LEU A 428 -21.63 -0.25 7.66
C LEU A 428 -20.82 1.01 7.39
N ALA A 429 -19.95 1.02 6.38
CA ALA A 429 -19.18 2.20 5.99
C ALA A 429 -20.04 3.26 5.29
N GLU A 430 -20.91 2.86 4.35
CA GLU A 430 -21.84 3.78 3.69
C GLU A 430 -22.91 4.33 4.66
N ALA A 431 -23.51 3.45 5.47
CA ALA A 431 -24.44 3.87 6.52
C ALA A 431 -23.78 4.85 7.49
N ARG A 432 -22.48 4.67 7.77
CA ARG A 432 -21.71 5.61 8.58
C ARG A 432 -21.53 6.97 7.91
N ILE A 433 -21.26 7.03 6.60
CA ILE A 433 -21.17 8.30 5.87
C ILE A 433 -22.51 9.03 5.91
N VAL A 434 -23.61 8.34 5.58
CA VAL A 434 -24.96 8.93 5.57
C VAL A 434 -25.36 9.45 6.96
N VAL A 435 -25.06 8.70 8.02
CA VAL A 435 -25.37 9.13 9.40
C VAL A 435 -24.53 10.33 9.82
N ILE A 436 -23.27 10.45 9.36
CA ILE A 436 -22.43 11.62 9.64
C ILE A 436 -22.96 12.85 8.88
N ASP A 437 -23.32 12.72 7.60
CA ASP A 437 -23.87 13.81 6.80
C ASP A 437 -25.19 14.32 7.38
N GLU A 438 -26.08 13.41 7.78
CA GLU A 438 -27.35 13.76 8.45
C GLU A 438 -27.10 14.42 9.82
N ALA A 439 -26.10 13.94 10.58
CA ALA A 439 -25.71 14.54 11.85
C ALA A 439 -25.21 15.99 11.67
N GLN A 440 -24.38 16.24 10.66
CA GLN A 440 -23.90 17.59 10.32
C GLN A 440 -25.06 18.50 9.88
N ALA A 441 -25.95 18.01 9.02
CA ALA A 441 -27.13 18.77 8.60
C ALA A 441 -28.02 19.16 9.80
N GLY A 442 -28.21 18.24 10.75
CA GLY A 442 -28.94 18.48 12.00
C GLY A 442 -28.29 19.55 12.89
N LEU A 443 -26.97 19.54 13.05
CA LEU A 443 -26.23 20.57 13.81
C LEU A 443 -26.30 21.94 13.13
N ALA A 444 -26.11 21.99 11.80
CA ALA A 444 -26.19 23.22 11.02
C ALA A 444 -27.61 23.83 11.06
N LEU A 445 -28.65 23.01 11.11
CA LEU A 445 -30.03 23.45 11.34
C LEU A 445 -30.16 24.09 12.74
N ALA A 446 -29.70 23.40 13.78
CA ALA A 446 -29.77 23.90 15.16
C ALA A 446 -29.09 25.27 15.31
N LYS A 447 -27.90 25.44 14.75
CA LYS A 447 -27.16 26.71 14.76
C LYS A 447 -27.93 27.84 14.10
N ARG A 448 -28.46 27.62 12.89
CA ARG A 448 -29.29 28.61 12.17
C ARG A 448 -30.54 29.00 12.96
N ALA A 449 -31.19 28.03 13.60
CA ALA A 449 -32.37 28.28 14.41
C ALA A 449 -32.06 29.09 15.69
N ILE A 450 -30.90 28.85 16.32
CA ILE A 450 -30.43 29.64 17.47
C ILE A 450 -30.14 31.09 17.05
N THR A 451 -29.50 31.29 15.89
CA THR A 451 -29.29 32.64 15.34
C THR A 451 -30.62 33.36 15.09
N ALA A 452 -31.60 32.69 14.47
CA ALA A 452 -32.94 33.25 14.23
C ALA A 452 -33.71 33.56 15.53
N TYR A 453 -33.52 32.75 16.58
CA TYR A 453 -34.07 33.02 17.92
C TYR A 453 -33.46 34.28 18.56
N LEU A 454 -32.16 34.50 18.38
CA LEU A 454 -31.47 35.71 18.85
C LEU A 454 -31.97 36.96 18.10
N GLU A 455 -32.05 36.90 16.77
CA GLU A 455 -32.48 38.01 15.92
C GLU A 455 -33.96 38.39 16.11
N SER A 456 -34.81 37.42 16.45
CA SER A 456 -36.24 37.62 16.71
C SER A 456 -36.56 38.05 18.15
N ASN A 457 -35.53 38.36 18.96
CA ASN A 457 -35.67 38.79 20.35
C ASN A 457 -36.39 37.74 21.23
N GLY A 458 -36.12 36.46 20.95
CA GLY A 458 -36.59 35.32 21.76
C GLY A 458 -37.87 34.64 21.27
N ASP A 459 -38.20 34.72 19.97
CA ASP A 459 -39.36 33.99 19.44
C ASP A 459 -39.10 32.47 19.43
N LYS A 460 -39.78 31.78 20.35
CA LYS A 460 -39.66 30.33 20.57
C LYS A 460 -40.06 29.49 19.36
N LEU A 461 -40.83 30.05 18.41
CA LEU A 461 -41.26 29.34 17.22
C LEU A 461 -40.07 28.86 16.36
N HIS A 462 -38.95 29.59 16.37
CA HIS A 462 -37.74 29.21 15.66
C HIS A 462 -37.04 27.97 16.24
N LEU A 463 -37.25 27.67 17.53
CA LEU A 463 -36.59 26.56 18.23
C LEU A 463 -37.43 25.28 18.26
N ALA A 464 -38.69 25.30 17.81
CA ALA A 464 -39.65 24.22 18.02
C ALA A 464 -39.16 22.84 17.55
N ASN A 465 -38.39 22.78 16.46
CA ASN A 465 -37.89 21.52 15.90
C ASN A 465 -36.46 21.17 16.35
N VAL A 466 -35.75 22.10 16.99
CA VAL A 466 -34.32 21.96 17.30
C VAL A 466 -34.04 20.84 18.30
N PRO A 467 -34.78 20.69 19.43
CA PRO A 467 -34.56 19.59 20.36
C PRO A 467 -34.72 18.23 19.70
N THR A 468 -35.75 18.05 18.87
CA THR A 468 -36.01 16.79 18.17
C THR A 468 -34.90 16.46 17.18
N SER A 469 -34.44 17.45 16.40
CA SER A 469 -33.30 17.29 15.48
C SER A 469 -32.03 16.90 16.23
N LEU A 470 -31.69 17.57 17.33
CA LEU A 470 -30.50 17.22 18.12
C LEU A 470 -30.60 15.85 18.81
N GLN A 471 -31.79 15.44 19.24
CA GLN A 471 -31.98 14.07 19.77
C GLN A 471 -31.81 13.00 18.67
N ALA A 472 -32.20 13.29 17.42
CA ALA A 472 -31.92 12.41 16.28
C ALA A 472 -30.42 12.31 15.99
N VAL A 473 -29.70 13.45 16.01
CA VAL A 473 -28.24 13.49 15.89
C VAL A 473 -27.57 12.67 17.00
N ARG A 474 -28.01 12.83 18.26
CA ARG A 474 -27.53 12.02 19.39
C ARG A 474 -27.71 10.52 19.15
N GLY A 475 -28.89 10.10 18.66
CA GLY A 475 -29.16 8.70 18.33
C GLY A 475 -28.22 8.16 17.24
N GLY A 476 -27.98 8.94 16.19
CA GLY A 476 -27.04 8.60 15.12
C GLY A 476 -25.60 8.46 15.62
N LEU A 477 -25.13 9.40 16.45
CA LEU A 477 -23.78 9.34 17.02
C LEU A 477 -23.60 8.16 17.98
N TRP A 478 -24.63 7.83 18.76
CA TRP A 478 -24.62 6.65 19.63
C TRP A 478 -24.50 5.36 18.83
N PHE A 479 -25.25 5.26 17.72
CA PHE A 479 -25.18 4.12 16.81
C PHE A 479 -23.78 3.94 16.20
N LEU A 480 -23.08 5.05 15.92
CA LEU A 480 -21.70 5.04 15.41
C LEU A 480 -20.63 4.78 16.47
N GLY A 481 -21.01 4.50 17.72
CA GLY A 481 -20.07 4.29 18.83
C GLY A 481 -19.38 5.57 19.32
N GLN A 482 -19.89 6.75 18.95
CA GLN A 482 -19.37 8.05 19.34
C GLN A 482 -20.09 8.58 20.60
N GLU A 483 -20.03 7.80 21.67
CA GLU A 483 -20.79 8.03 22.90
C GLU A 483 -20.54 9.41 23.50
N ARG A 484 -19.27 9.86 23.49
CA ARG A 484 -18.88 11.17 24.04
C ARG A 484 -19.54 12.33 23.30
N ALA A 485 -19.53 12.31 21.97
CA ALA A 485 -20.17 13.33 21.15
C ALA A 485 -21.70 13.27 21.28
N ALA A 486 -22.28 12.07 21.35
CA ALA A 486 -23.71 11.87 21.56
C ALA A 486 -24.21 12.48 22.88
N LEU A 487 -23.43 12.34 23.97
CA LEU A 487 -23.75 12.94 25.26
C LEU A 487 -23.73 14.46 25.23
N LEU A 488 -22.73 15.05 24.56
CA LEU A 488 -22.62 16.51 24.42
C LEU A 488 -23.77 17.09 23.58
N VAL A 489 -24.12 16.45 22.47
CA VAL A 489 -25.29 16.84 21.64
C VAL A 489 -26.59 16.73 22.46
N GLY A 490 -26.74 15.67 23.24
CA GLY A 490 -27.88 15.49 24.14
C GLY A 490 -28.00 16.61 25.16
N ALA A 491 -26.89 16.99 25.79
CA ALA A 491 -26.87 18.08 26.76
C ALA A 491 -27.27 19.42 26.12
N CYS A 492 -26.83 19.71 24.88
CA CYS A 492 -27.29 20.88 24.13
C CYS A 492 -28.80 20.84 23.84
N ALA A 493 -29.34 19.66 23.49
CA ALA A 493 -30.78 19.50 23.26
C ALA A 493 -31.60 19.76 24.53
N ASP A 494 -31.15 19.21 25.66
CA ASP A 494 -31.81 19.37 26.97
C ASP A 494 -31.76 20.83 27.44
N TYR A 495 -30.64 21.52 27.18
CA TYR A 495 -30.50 22.95 27.46
C TYR A 495 -31.55 23.79 26.71
N ILE A 496 -31.67 23.57 25.39
CA ILE A 496 -32.61 24.31 24.54
C ILE A 496 -34.05 24.04 24.98
N GLN A 497 -34.37 22.78 25.29
CA GLN A 497 -35.70 22.40 25.76
C GLN A 497 -36.06 23.08 27.09
N GLY A 498 -35.22 22.93 28.13
CA GLY A 498 -35.53 23.44 29.46
C GLY A 498 -35.37 24.96 29.61
N GLN A 499 -34.27 25.52 29.11
CA GLN A 499 -33.90 26.91 29.38
C GLN A 499 -34.35 27.90 28.30
N MET A 500 -34.57 27.45 27.05
CA MET A 500 -34.96 28.36 25.95
C MET A 500 -36.44 28.22 25.56
N ILE A 501 -37.03 27.01 25.65
CA ILE A 501 -38.43 26.76 25.28
C ILE A 501 -39.36 26.79 26.50
N GLU A 502 -39.06 26.04 27.55
CA GLU A 502 -39.95 25.90 28.72
C GLU A 502 -39.92 27.12 29.65
N THR A 503 -38.78 27.81 29.73
CA THR A 503 -38.61 29.00 30.59
C THR A 503 -39.13 30.28 29.93
N SER A 504 -39.72 31.20 30.69
CA SER A 504 -40.30 32.45 30.15
C SER A 504 -39.29 33.58 29.93
N GLN A 505 -38.10 33.49 30.53
CA GLN A 505 -37.01 34.46 30.38
C GLN A 505 -35.98 33.93 29.39
N MET A 506 -35.57 34.81 28.46
CA MET A 506 -34.51 34.51 27.50
C MET A 506 -33.17 34.37 28.22
N PRO A 507 -32.34 33.36 27.92
CA PRO A 507 -30.98 33.27 28.43
C PRO A 507 -30.15 34.49 28.02
N SER A 508 -29.08 34.77 28.78
CA SER A 508 -28.18 35.85 28.41
C SER A 508 -27.48 35.56 27.08
N GLU A 509 -27.12 36.61 26.36
CA GLU A 509 -26.41 36.53 25.07
C GLU A 509 -25.12 35.69 25.19
N GLN A 510 -24.39 35.85 26.30
CA GLN A 510 -23.19 35.06 26.62
C GLN A 510 -23.46 33.55 26.69
N MET A 511 -24.61 33.12 27.23
CA MET A 511 -24.97 31.70 27.28
C MET A 511 -25.37 31.17 25.91
N LEU A 512 -25.97 32.00 25.06
CA LEU A 512 -26.30 31.63 23.68
C LEU A 512 -25.05 31.50 22.81
N GLU A 513 -24.07 32.39 22.97
CA GLU A 513 -22.74 32.29 22.35
C GLU A 513 -22.03 30.99 22.77
N THR A 514 -22.04 30.70 24.08
CA THR A 514 -21.42 29.46 24.62
C THR A 514 -22.07 28.19 24.03
N LEU A 515 -23.38 28.18 23.83
CA LEU A 515 -24.10 27.08 23.17
C LEU A 515 -23.73 26.96 21.68
N ALA A 516 -23.60 28.08 20.97
CA ALA A 516 -23.19 28.10 19.57
C ALA A 516 -21.75 27.59 19.38
N ASP A 517 -20.84 27.93 20.31
CA ASP A 517 -19.48 27.42 20.34
C ASP A 517 -19.44 25.91 20.57
N ALA A 518 -20.27 25.38 21.48
CA ALA A 518 -20.38 23.94 21.73
C ALA A 518 -20.85 23.18 20.47
N LEU A 519 -21.89 23.68 19.79
CA LEU A 519 -22.40 23.08 18.55
C LEU A 519 -21.38 23.17 17.41
N THR A 520 -20.65 24.28 17.31
CA THR A 520 -19.59 24.46 16.30
C THR A 520 -18.40 23.53 16.54
N GLY A 521 -18.02 23.30 17.80
CA GLY A 521 -17.00 22.31 18.15
C GLY A 521 -17.42 20.87 17.80
N LEU A 522 -18.70 20.54 18.00
CA LEU A 522 -19.27 19.24 17.61
C LEU A 522 -19.34 19.08 16.08
N GLU A 523 -19.70 20.13 15.35
CA GLU A 523 -19.69 20.18 13.88
C GLU A 523 -18.26 19.96 13.34
N TYR A 524 -17.27 20.69 13.88
CA TYR A 524 -15.86 20.54 13.50
C TYR A 524 -15.31 19.13 13.80
N TYR A 525 -15.72 18.53 14.92
CA TYR A 525 -15.37 17.16 15.25
C TYR A 525 -15.89 16.16 14.20
N LEU A 526 -17.09 16.37 13.67
CA LEU A 526 -17.67 15.52 12.64
C LEU A 526 -17.07 15.77 11.25
N GLU A 527 -16.64 16.99 10.94
CA GLU A 527 -16.01 17.34 9.65
C GLU A 527 -14.56 16.82 9.52
N GLY A 528 -13.78 16.76 10.61
CA GLY A 528 -12.33 16.46 10.53
C GLY A 528 -11.77 15.46 11.55
N GLY A 529 -12.50 15.10 12.59
CA GLY A 529 -11.91 14.53 13.82
C GLY A 529 -11.80 13.01 13.92
N ALA A 530 -12.37 12.22 12.99
CA ALA A 530 -12.33 10.75 13.12
C ALA A 530 -11.07 10.10 12.53
N MET A 531 -10.32 10.79 11.64
CA MET A 531 -9.26 10.17 10.82
C MET A 531 -7.85 10.74 10.98
N MET A 532 -7.62 11.82 11.73
CA MET A 532 -6.26 12.27 12.04
C MET A 532 -6.14 12.75 13.49
N ARG A 533 -5.28 12.08 14.26
CA ARG A 533 -4.73 12.61 15.52
C ARG A 533 -3.31 13.12 15.25
N PRO A 534 -3.09 14.44 15.14
CA PRO A 534 -1.75 14.99 15.36
C PRO A 534 -1.41 14.85 16.84
N GLU A 535 -0.29 14.22 17.18
CA GLU A 535 0.17 14.10 18.56
C GLU A 535 0.40 15.51 19.17
N GLY A 536 -0.33 15.85 20.24
CA GLY A 536 -0.04 17.00 21.09
C GLY A 536 -1.04 18.18 21.12
N GLN A 537 -2.19 18.11 20.43
CA GLN A 537 -3.27 19.11 20.58
C GLN A 537 -4.41 18.61 21.50
N PRO A 538 -5.08 19.50 22.27
CA PRO A 538 -6.27 19.14 23.04
C PRO A 538 -7.39 18.66 22.10
N ASP A 539 -8.18 17.66 22.53
CA ASP A 539 -9.25 17.08 21.73
C ASP A 539 -10.31 18.17 21.47
N VAL A 540 -10.81 18.29 20.24
CA VAL A 540 -11.87 19.26 19.88
C VAL A 540 -13.09 19.08 20.78
N LEU A 541 -13.34 17.83 21.20
CA LEU A 541 -14.41 17.51 22.15
C LEU A 541 -14.15 18.03 23.57
N ASP A 542 -12.91 18.33 23.95
CA ASP A 542 -12.59 18.95 25.25
C ASP A 542 -13.14 20.38 25.30
N VAL A 543 -12.95 21.16 24.22
CA VAL A 543 -13.49 22.52 24.09
C VAL A 543 -15.01 22.52 24.10
N ALA A 544 -15.64 21.62 23.34
CA ALA A 544 -17.10 21.47 23.36
C ALA A 544 -17.62 21.04 24.75
N SER A 545 -16.88 20.17 25.46
CA SER A 545 -17.21 19.75 26.83
C SER A 545 -17.12 20.90 27.83
N GLU A 546 -16.10 21.76 27.73
CA GLU A 546 -15.96 22.94 28.57
C GLU A 546 -17.11 23.94 28.36
N SER A 547 -17.50 24.17 27.09
CA SER A 547 -18.65 25.03 26.77
C SER A 547 -19.97 24.48 27.34
N VAL A 548 -20.22 23.17 27.22
CA VAL A 548 -21.43 22.56 27.82
C VAL A 548 -21.42 22.62 29.36
N LYS A 549 -20.24 22.49 29.99
CA LYS A 549 -20.10 22.67 31.45
C LYS A 549 -20.36 24.12 31.88
N ALA A 550 -19.92 25.10 31.09
CA ALA A 550 -20.17 26.51 31.33
C ALA A 550 -21.67 26.88 31.28
N LEU A 551 -22.49 26.09 30.58
CA LEU A 551 -23.95 26.20 30.58
C LEU A 551 -24.62 25.61 31.85
N GLY A 552 -23.84 25.05 32.78
CA GLY A 552 -24.33 24.49 34.05
C GLY A 552 -24.80 23.03 33.97
N LEU A 553 -24.48 22.32 32.89
CA LEU A 553 -24.86 20.93 32.67
C LEU A 553 -23.73 19.97 33.04
N THR A 554 -24.05 18.92 33.83
CA THR A 554 -23.10 17.87 34.19
C THR A 554 -23.11 16.77 33.13
N VAL A 555 -22.08 16.72 32.28
CA VAL A 555 -21.87 15.62 31.33
C VAL A 555 -20.89 14.62 31.95
N ALA A 556 -21.23 13.33 31.94
CA ALA A 556 -20.33 12.27 32.39
C ALA A 556 -19.08 12.21 31.50
N ALA A 557 -17.91 12.04 32.13
CA ALA A 557 -16.59 12.08 31.50
C ALA A 557 -16.37 10.97 30.47
#